data_AF-A0A2G2PBA6-F1
#
_entry.id   AF-A0A2G2PBA6-F1
#
_cell.length_a   1.000
_cell.length_b   1.000
_cell.length_c   1.000
_cell.angle_alpha   90.00
_cell.angle_beta   90.00
_cell.angle_gamma   90.00
#
_symmetry.space_group_name_H-M   'P 1'
#
loop_
_entity.id
_entity.type
_entity.pdbx_description
1 polymer ?
#
loop_
_entity_poly.entity_id
_entity_poly.type
_entity_poly.pdbx_seq_one_letter_code
_entity_poly.pdbx_strand_id
1 'polypeptide(L)'
;MDKPQKLLFDLVIGIRPRLTSYLEADTVLMLKLNTEHISKTNNTEVFISPGFMWTIRNIAIKSGLQIPIYRNLKNNKSKYRAKTLLEWHL
;
A
#
# COMPACT_ATOMS: atom_id res chain seq x y z
N MET A 1 17.98 26.69 -4.32
CA MET A 1 17.77 25.36 -4.96
C MET A 1 16.38 24.87 -4.59
N ASP A 2 15.43 24.91 -5.53
CA ASP A 2 14.05 24.49 -5.29
C ASP A 2 13.95 22.98 -5.06
N LYS A 3 13.31 22.60 -3.95
CA LYS A 3 13.04 21.20 -3.62
C LYS A 3 12.10 20.63 -4.70
N PRO A 4 12.42 19.47 -5.30
CA PRO A 4 11.50 18.82 -6.22
C PRO A 4 10.20 18.51 -5.49
N GLN A 5 9.10 19.08 -5.96
CA GLN A 5 7.77 18.77 -5.45
C GLN A 5 7.41 17.34 -5.84
N LYS A 6 6.97 16.58 -4.83
CA LYS A 6 6.43 15.23 -5.00
C LYS A 6 4.96 15.28 -4.60
N LEU A 7 4.08 14.89 -5.51
CA LEU A 7 2.67 14.69 -5.23
C LEU A 7 2.45 13.19 -5.03
N LEU A 8 1.93 12.83 -3.86
CA LEU A 8 1.63 11.46 -3.47
C LEU A 8 0.13 11.36 -3.27
N PHE A 9 -0.51 10.48 -4.01
CA PHE A 9 -1.92 10.17 -3.88
C PHE A 9 -2.07 8.71 -3.48
N ASP A 10 -2.89 8.43 -2.46
CA ASP A 10 -3.14 7.08 -1.98
C ASP A 10 -4.65 6.90 -1.76
N LEU A 11 -5.20 5.89 -2.43
CA LEU A 11 -6.59 5.47 -2.27
C LEU A 11 -6.59 4.02 -1.77
N VAL A 12 -7.25 3.78 -0.64
CA VAL A 12 -7.32 2.47 -0.03
C VAL A 12 -8.77 2.05 0.13
N ILE A 13 -9.10 0.87 -0.37
CA ILE A 13 -10.39 0.23 -0.14
C ILE A 13 -10.13 -1.05 0.65
N GLY A 14 -10.95 -1.29 1.67
CA GLY A 14 -10.88 -2.48 2.50
C GLY A 14 -12.26 -3.13 2.63
N ILE A 15 -12.30 -4.47 2.59
CA ILE A 15 -13.50 -5.25 2.88
C ILE A 15 -13.20 -6.25 3.99
N ARG A 16 -14.14 -6.40 4.92
CA ARG A 16 -14.12 -7.42 5.96
C ARG A 16 -15.08 -8.53 5.56
N PRO A 17 -14.58 -9.71 5.11
CA PRO A 17 -15.46 -10.80 4.68
C PRO A 17 -16.25 -11.41 5.83
N ARG A 18 -15.74 -11.30 7.06
CA ARG A 18 -16.39 -11.75 8.29
C ARG A 18 -16.32 -10.65 9.33
N LEU A 19 -17.42 -10.45 10.04
CA LEU A 19 -17.46 -9.62 11.24
C LEU A 19 -17.12 -10.53 12.42
N THR A 20 -16.01 -10.26 13.08
CA THR A 20 -15.52 -11.08 14.21
C THR A 20 -15.60 -10.29 15.50
N SER A 21 -15.76 -11.00 16.63
CA SER A 21 -15.76 -10.37 17.95
C SER A 21 -14.33 -9.99 18.37
N TYR A 22 -14.18 -9.19 19.44
CA TYR A 22 -12.90 -8.69 19.93
C TYR A 22 -11.87 -9.80 20.26
N LEU A 23 -12.35 -10.99 20.64
CA LEU A 23 -11.49 -12.13 20.99
C LEU A 23 -11.10 -13.00 19.78
N GLU A 24 -11.67 -12.72 18.61
CA GLU A 24 -11.49 -13.51 17.40
C GLU A 24 -10.56 -12.79 16.42
N ALA A 25 -9.96 -13.56 15.52
CA ALA A 25 -9.07 -13.02 14.52
C ALA A 25 -9.86 -12.31 13.40
N ASP A 26 -9.69 -11.00 13.25
CA ASP A 26 -10.30 -10.20 12.18
C ASP A 26 -9.38 -10.18 10.94
N THR A 27 -9.99 -10.27 9.76
CA THR A 27 -9.25 -10.20 8.49
C THR A 27 -9.89 -9.16 7.58
N VAL A 28 -9.10 -8.16 7.21
CA VAL A 28 -9.46 -7.13 6.24
C VAL A 28 -8.68 -7.38 4.96
N LEU A 29 -9.38 -7.62 3.85
CA LEU A 29 -8.77 -7.61 2.53
C LEU A 29 -8.66 -6.15 2.06
N MET A 30 -7.51 -5.76 1.55
CA MET A 30 -7.22 -4.38 1.18
C MET A 30 -6.73 -4.31 -0.27
N LEU A 31 -7.21 -3.31 -0.99
CA LEU A 31 -6.70 -2.93 -2.30
C LEU A 31 -6.31 -1.46 -2.25
N LYS A 32 -5.04 -1.17 -2.53
CA LYS A 32 -4.50 0.19 -2.51
C LYS A 32 -4.09 0.64 -3.90
N LEU A 33 -4.48 1.84 -4.29
CA LEU A 33 -4.00 2.52 -5.48
C LEU A 33 -3.13 3.69 -5.04
N ASN A 34 -1.84 3.62 -5.35
CA ASN A 34 -0.86 4.64 -4.99
C ASN A 34 -0.31 5.30 -6.25
N THR A 35 -0.30 6.63 -6.31
CA THR A 35 0.26 7.40 -7.41
C THR A 35 1.34 8.34 -6.89
N GLU A 36 2.52 8.27 -7.49
CA GLU A 36 3.65 9.14 -7.19
C GLU A 36 3.96 9.98 -8.44
N HIS A 37 3.85 11.31 -8.32
CA HIS A 37 4.22 12.26 -9.38
C HIS A 37 5.35 13.18 -8.91
N ILE A 38 6.40 13.29 -9.72
CA ILE A 38 7.58 14.12 -9.44
C ILE A 38 7.69 15.20 -10.52
N SER A 39 7.32 16.44 -10.16
CA SER A 39 7.19 17.55 -11.12
C SER A 39 8.51 17.89 -11.82
N LYS A 40 9.64 17.79 -11.12
CA LYS A 40 10.98 18.14 -11.65
C LYS A 40 11.43 17.24 -12.82
N THR A 41 10.96 16.00 -12.87
CA THR A 41 11.35 15.03 -13.90
C THR A 41 10.17 14.58 -14.76
N ASN A 42 8.98 15.15 -14.53
CA ASN A 42 7.71 14.71 -15.09
C ASN A 42 7.47 13.19 -14.96
N ASN A 43 8.01 12.61 -13.88
CA ASN A 43 7.93 11.17 -13.66
C ASN A 43 6.62 10.86 -12.95
N THR A 44 5.85 9.94 -13.49
CA THR A 44 4.60 9.47 -12.88
C THR A 44 4.64 7.96 -12.73
N GLU A 45 4.37 7.45 -11.54
CA GLU A 45 4.21 6.03 -11.28
C GLU A 45 2.87 5.78 -10.59
N VAL A 46 2.15 4.75 -11.02
CA VAL A 46 0.93 4.29 -10.39
C VAL A 46 1.10 2.82 -10.04
N PHE A 47 0.74 2.48 -8.81
CA PHE A 47 0.83 1.15 -8.23
C PHE A 47 -0.53 0.68 -7.77
N ILE A 48 -0.89 -0.55 -8.10
CA ILE A 48 -1.97 -1.27 -7.44
C ILE A 48 -1.36 -2.22 -6.42
N SER A 49 -1.90 -2.24 -5.21
CA SER A 49 -1.34 -3.02 -4.11
C SER A 49 -2.42 -3.84 -3.42
N PRO A 50 -2.66 -5.09 -3.87
CA PRO A 50 -3.43 -6.04 -3.07
C PRO A 50 -2.69 -6.35 -1.77
N GLY A 51 -3.46 -6.52 -0.70
CA GLY A 51 -2.93 -6.86 0.61
C GLY A 51 -4.03 -7.35 1.54
N PHE A 52 -3.61 -7.72 2.75
CA PHE A 52 -4.50 -8.04 3.83
C PHE A 52 -3.97 -7.47 5.13
N MET A 53 -4.88 -7.21 6.05
CA MET A 53 -4.61 -6.89 7.44
C MET A 53 -5.29 -7.94 8.29
N TRP A 54 -4.51 -8.65 9.09
CA TRP A 54 -4.97 -9.66 10.01
C TRP A 54 -4.70 -9.18 11.42
N THR A 55 -5.72 -9.14 12.28
CA THR A 55 -5.56 -8.65 13.64
C THR A 55 -6.15 -9.63 14.65
N ILE A 56 -5.41 -9.88 15.72
CA ILE A 56 -5.89 -10.65 16.87
C ILE A 56 -5.43 -9.96 18.15
N ARG A 57 -6.39 -9.52 18.97
CA ARG A 57 -6.14 -8.79 20.23
C ARG A 57 -5.16 -7.62 20.02
N ASN A 58 -3.90 -7.82 20.39
CA ASN A 58 -2.84 -6.82 20.42
C ASN A 58 -1.87 -6.94 19.23
N ILE A 59 -2.06 -7.93 18.36
CA ILE A 59 -1.20 -8.22 17.22
C ILE A 59 -1.93 -7.85 15.94
N ALA A 60 -1.26 -7.10 15.09
CA ALA A 60 -1.72 -6.78 13.74
C ALA A 60 -0.62 -7.11 12.73
N ILE A 61 -0.96 -7.91 11.72
CA ILE A 61 -0.11 -8.24 10.59
C ILE A 61 -0.72 -7.58 9.36
N LYS A 62 0.04 -6.71 8.71
CA LYS A 62 -0.34 -6.08 7.44
C LYS A 62 0.64 -6.54 6.39
N SER A 63 0.14 -7.17 5.32
CA SER A 63 0.97 -7.57 4.19
C SER A 63 0.36 -7.07 2.90
N GLY A 64 1.20 -6.70 1.94
CA GLY A 64 0.76 -6.30 0.61
C GLY A 64 1.86 -6.30 -0.42
N LEU A 65 1.46 -6.45 -1.67
CA LEU A 65 2.33 -6.47 -2.84
C LEU A 65 2.02 -5.28 -3.72
N GLN A 66 2.90 -4.30 -3.83
CA GLN A 66 2.74 -3.19 -4.77
C GLN A 66 3.21 -3.62 -6.17
N ILE A 67 2.29 -3.54 -7.11
CA ILE A 67 2.47 -3.89 -8.52
C ILE A 67 2.36 -2.60 -9.34
N PRO A 68 3.39 -2.22 -10.12
CA PRO A 68 3.30 -1.04 -10.97
C PRO A 68 2.33 -1.30 -12.14
N ILE A 69 1.34 -0.43 -12.33
CA ILE A 69 0.36 -0.52 -13.42
C ILE A 69 0.55 0.55 -14.49
N TYR A 70 1.11 1.71 -14.12
CA TYR A 70 1.45 2.78 -15.06
C TYR A 70 2.76 3.43 -14.65
N ARG A 71 3.61 3.70 -15.64
CA ARG A 71 4.91 4.36 -15.42
C ARG A 71 5.27 5.24 -16.60
N ASN A 72 5.61 6.48 -16.30
CA ASN A 72 6.36 7.36 -17.16
C ASN A 72 7.69 7.66 -16.46
N LEU A 73 8.69 6.80 -16.69
CA LEU A 73 10.01 6.90 -16.10
C LEU A 73 11.07 6.79 -17.21
N LYS A 74 12.10 7.62 -17.13
CA LYS A 74 13.24 7.59 -18.07
C LYS A 74 14.05 6.26 -18.04
N ASN A 75 13.86 5.41 -17.01
CA ASN A 75 14.48 4.10 -16.88
C ASN A 75 13.44 3.01 -16.58
N ASN A 76 13.31 2.04 -17.48
CA ASN A 76 12.21 1.07 -17.57
C ASN A 76 12.43 -0.22 -16.75
N LYS A 77 12.74 -0.13 -15.45
CA LYS A 77 12.85 -1.34 -14.60
C LYS A 77 11.60 -1.54 -13.75
N SER A 78 10.79 -2.54 -14.11
CA SER A 78 9.68 -3.06 -13.31
C SER A 78 10.19 -3.55 -11.95
N LYS A 79 9.77 -2.89 -10.86
CA LYS A 79 10.11 -3.28 -9.49
C LYS A 79 8.81 -3.54 -8.75
N TYR A 80 8.52 -4.82 -8.53
CA TYR A 80 7.52 -5.25 -7.56
C TYR A 80 8.02 -4.95 -6.16
N ARG A 81 7.15 -4.49 -5.25
CA ARG A 81 7.52 -4.20 -3.86
C ARG A 81 6.61 -4.99 -2.93
N ALA A 82 7.17 -5.97 -2.22
CA ALA A 82 6.45 -6.62 -1.13
C ALA A 82 6.73 -5.87 0.17
N LYS A 83 5.69 -5.64 0.98
CA LYS A 83 5.82 -5.05 2.30
C LYS A 83 4.98 -5.83 3.30
N THR A 84 5.63 -6.33 4.33
CA THR A 84 4.99 -6.94 5.50
C THR A 84 5.33 -6.10 6.72
N LEU A 85 4.34 -5.81 7.54
CA LEU A 85 4.44 -5.09 8.80
C LEU A 85 3.80 -5.94 9.88
N LEU A 86 4.50 -6.10 10.99
CA LEU A 86 3.97 -6.66 12.22
C LEU A 86 3.92 -5.53 13.24
N GLU A 87 2.73 -5.24 13.72
CA GLU A 87 2.44 -4.27 14.77
C GLU A 87 2.02 -5.06 16.02
N TRP A 88 2.65 -4.75 17.14
CA TRP A 88 2.29 -5.28 18.46
C TRP A 88 2.00 -4.08 19.36
N HIS A 89 0.85 -4.10 20.03
CA HIS A 89 0.48 -3.11 21.04
C HIS A 89 0.60 -3.73 22.45
N LEU A 90 1.44 -3.18 23.33
CA LEU A 90 1.61 -3.65 24.71
C LEU A 90 0.68 -2.89 25.66
#